data_AF-A0A3B9SZB3-F1
#
_entry.id   AF-A0A3B9SZB3-F1
#
_cell.length_a   1.000
_cell.length_b   1.000
_cell.length_c   1.000
_cell.angle_alpha   90.00
_cell.angle_beta   90.00
_cell.angle_gamma   90.00
#
_symmetry.space_group_name_H-M   'P 1'
#
loop_
_entity.id
_entity.type
_entity.pdbx_description
1 polymer ?
#
loop_
_entity_poly.entity_id
_entity_poly.type
_entity_poly.pdbx_seq_one_letter_code
_entity_poly.pdbx_strand_id
1 'polypeptide(L)'
;MIQDILPSRLNNSFRNVQPRPTDYVMCFRDGKLLAACADGVLQFPHVPENCTNAVYLFSIDQEAFFLADAAESAADYQYYTMRELRDRCTGKYLYAAFTAYHLHQWYTDHRFCGICGGNMQHD
;
A
#
# COMPACT_ATOMS: atom_id res chain seq x y z
N MET A 1 -1.99 14.48 5.62
CA MET A 1 -3.33 14.69 6.20
C MET A 1 -4.38 14.51 5.12
N ILE A 2 -5.62 14.17 5.46
CA ILE A 2 -6.72 13.97 4.48
C ILE A 2 -7.02 15.24 3.66
N GLN A 3 -6.61 16.41 4.15
CA GLN A 3 -6.69 17.69 3.42
C GLN A 3 -5.72 17.74 2.23
N ASP A 4 -4.59 17.02 2.29
CA ASP A 4 -3.53 17.04 1.27
C ASP A 4 -3.94 16.29 -0.01
N ILE A 5 -5.07 15.58 0.03
CA ILE A 5 -5.57 14.82 -1.12
C ILE A 5 -6.79 15.47 -1.78
N LEU A 6 -7.30 16.60 -1.28
CA LEU A 6 -8.46 17.24 -1.91
C LEU A 6 -8.14 17.63 -3.37
N PRO A 7 -9.05 17.41 -4.33
CA PRO A 7 -10.44 16.94 -4.17
C PRO A 7 -10.63 15.41 -4.12
N SER A 8 -9.55 14.62 -4.23
CA SER A 8 -9.60 13.16 -4.17
C SER A 8 -10.11 12.66 -2.81
N ARG A 9 -10.73 11.48 -2.84
CA ARG A 9 -11.38 10.86 -1.68
C ARG A 9 -10.81 9.49 -1.38
N LEU A 10 -10.34 9.31 -0.14
CA LEU A 10 -10.02 8.00 0.41
C LEU A 10 -11.31 7.23 0.71
N ASN A 11 -11.35 5.97 0.30
CA ASN A 11 -12.32 4.98 0.75
C ASN A 11 -11.56 3.81 1.36
N ASN A 12 -11.57 3.72 2.69
CA ASN A 12 -10.90 2.68 3.47
C ASN A 12 -11.82 1.53 3.87
N SER A 13 -13.04 1.46 3.31
CA SER A 13 -13.96 0.36 3.58
C SER A 13 -13.41 -0.90 2.93
N PHE A 14 -13.12 -1.91 3.74
CA PHE A 14 -12.64 -3.21 3.26
C PHE A 14 -13.64 -3.84 2.28
N ARG A 15 -13.13 -4.45 1.22
CA ARG A 15 -13.91 -5.18 0.21
C ARG A 15 -13.19 -6.46 -0.17
N ASN A 16 -13.92 -7.57 -0.20
CA ASN A 16 -13.40 -8.83 -0.71
C ASN A 16 -13.54 -8.85 -2.25
N VAL A 17 -12.56 -8.27 -2.94
CA VAL A 17 -12.52 -8.14 -4.40
C VAL A 17 -11.20 -8.61 -4.95
N GLN A 18 -11.22 -9.18 -6.16
CA GLN A 18 -10.00 -9.55 -6.88
C GLN A 18 -9.33 -8.31 -7.47
N PRO A 19 -7.99 -8.20 -7.44
CA PRO A 19 -7.29 -7.09 -8.06
C PRO A 19 -7.38 -7.15 -9.59
N ARG A 20 -7.34 -5.98 -10.22
CA ARG A 20 -7.18 -5.84 -11.67
C ARG A 20 -5.72 -5.51 -11.99
N PRO A 21 -5.22 -5.83 -13.20
CA PRO A 21 -3.87 -5.46 -13.62
C PRO A 21 -3.59 -3.95 -13.64
N THR A 22 -4.63 -3.10 -13.60
CA THR A 22 -4.49 -1.64 -13.51
C THR A 22 -4.47 -1.11 -12.08
N ASP A 23 -4.76 -1.96 -11.09
CA ASP A 23 -4.72 -1.57 -9.69
C ASP A 23 -3.27 -1.57 -9.18
N TYR A 24 -2.99 -0.81 -8.13
CA TYR A 24 -1.64 -0.68 -7.58
C TYR A 24 -1.37 -1.74 -6.52
N VAL A 25 -0.10 -2.16 -6.43
CA VAL A 25 0.37 -3.05 -5.38
C VAL A 25 1.35 -2.33 -4.45
N MET A 26 1.11 -2.46 -3.16
CA MET A 26 1.91 -1.93 -2.06
C MET A 26 2.76 -3.06 -1.51
N CYS A 27 4.08 -2.96 -1.69
CA CYS A 27 4.99 -4.03 -1.31
C CYS A 27 5.96 -3.54 -0.25
N PHE A 28 5.88 -4.13 0.93
CA PHE A 28 6.69 -3.74 2.07
C PHE A 28 7.78 -4.77 2.35
N ARG A 29 8.99 -4.29 2.65
CA ARG A 29 10.12 -5.11 3.11
C ARG A 29 10.93 -4.31 4.13
N ASP A 30 11.14 -4.87 5.32
CA ASP A 30 11.90 -4.22 6.41
C ASP A 30 11.43 -2.78 6.72
N GLY A 31 10.11 -2.56 6.70
CA GLY A 31 9.50 -1.25 6.93
C GLY A 31 9.69 -0.24 5.78
N LYS A 32 10.21 -0.67 4.63
CA LYS A 32 10.35 0.13 3.41
C LYS A 32 9.30 -0.26 2.39
N LEU A 33 8.85 0.71 1.58
CA LEU A 33 7.90 0.52 0.49
C LEU A 33 8.65 0.48 -0.85
N LEU A 34 8.33 -0.49 -1.69
CA LEU A 34 8.76 -0.52 -3.09
C LEU A 34 8.00 0.56 -3.88
N ALA A 35 8.72 1.56 -4.37
CA ALA A 35 8.14 2.66 -5.14
C ALA A 35 9.18 3.27 -6.08
N ALA A 36 8.71 4.07 -7.03
CA ALA A 36 9.53 4.99 -7.81
C ALA A 36 9.11 6.42 -7.45
N CYS A 37 10.06 7.36 -7.44
CA CYS A 37 9.74 8.77 -7.26
C CYS A 37 10.37 9.56 -8.41
N ALA A 38 9.51 10.12 -9.25
CA ALA A 38 9.88 10.94 -10.41
C ALA A 38 9.26 12.32 -10.24
N ASP A 39 10.07 13.37 -10.32
CA ASP A 39 9.63 14.77 -10.20
C ASP A 39 8.77 15.06 -8.95
N GLY A 40 9.09 14.40 -7.84
CA GLY A 40 8.36 14.54 -6.57
C GLY A 40 7.00 13.82 -6.53
N VAL A 41 6.69 12.99 -7.54
CA VAL A 41 5.48 12.17 -7.60
C VAL A 41 5.84 10.72 -7.39
N LEU A 42 5.14 10.08 -6.45
CA LEU A 42 5.26 8.65 -6.20
C LEU A 42 4.52 7.83 -7.25
N GLN A 43 5.14 6.73 -7.66
CA GLN A 43 4.57 5.70 -8.49
C GLN A 43 4.76 4.35 -7.82
N PHE A 44 3.78 3.48 -8.00
CA PHE A 44 3.76 2.14 -7.46
C PHE A 44 3.67 1.13 -8.61
N PRO A 45 4.23 -0.07 -8.44
CA PRO A 45 3.98 -1.15 -9.36
C PRO A 45 2.48 -1.45 -9.43
N HIS A 46 2.06 -1.97 -10.57
CA HIS A 46 0.73 -2.55 -10.72
C HIS A 46 0.69 -3.99 -10.22
N VAL A 47 -0.50 -4.46 -9.87
CA VAL A 47 -0.69 -5.86 -9.49
C VAL A 47 -0.33 -6.77 -10.68
N PRO A 48 0.58 -7.75 -10.51
CA PRO A 48 0.92 -8.67 -11.59
C PRO A 48 -0.28 -9.57 -11.92
N GLU A 49 -0.43 -9.95 -13.19
CA GLU A 49 -1.60 -10.72 -13.68
C GLU A 49 -1.85 -12.02 -12.91
N ASN A 50 -0.78 -12.64 -12.39
CA ASN A 50 -0.83 -13.90 -11.66
C ASN A 50 -0.77 -13.73 -10.13
N CYS A 51 -1.06 -12.54 -9.59
CA CYS A 51 -1.05 -12.29 -8.15
C CYS A 51 -2.24 -12.98 -7.48
N THR A 52 -1.99 -14.09 -6.76
CA THR A 52 -3.04 -14.86 -6.08
C THR A 52 -3.26 -14.45 -4.62
N ASN A 53 -2.30 -13.75 -4.01
CA ASN A 53 -2.30 -13.43 -2.57
C ASN A 53 -2.39 -11.92 -2.30
N ALA A 54 -3.17 -11.19 -3.11
CA ALA A 54 -3.36 -9.75 -2.94
C ALA A 54 -4.51 -9.46 -1.96
N VAL A 55 -4.25 -8.63 -0.96
CA VAL A 55 -5.24 -8.18 0.03
C VAL A 55 -5.64 -6.75 -0.28
N TYR A 56 -6.93 -6.48 -0.47
CA TYR A 56 -7.40 -5.12 -0.69
C TYR A 56 -7.15 -4.25 0.55
N LEU A 57 -6.52 -3.08 0.37
CA LEU A 57 -6.29 -2.11 1.45
C LEU A 57 -7.35 -1.00 1.44
N PHE A 58 -7.43 -0.25 0.35
CA PHE A 58 -8.30 0.91 0.18
C PHE A 58 -8.35 1.33 -1.29
N SER A 59 -9.17 2.34 -1.59
CA SER A 59 -9.09 3.08 -2.85
C SER A 59 -9.00 4.58 -2.62
N ILE A 60 -8.33 5.29 -3.54
CA ILE A 60 -8.41 6.75 -3.66
C ILE A 60 -9.11 7.02 -5.00
N ASP A 61 -10.26 7.67 -4.95
CA ASP A 61 -11.16 7.82 -6.10
C ASP A 61 -11.49 6.45 -6.73
N GLN A 62 -11.01 6.17 -7.94
CA GLN A 62 -11.21 4.93 -8.69
C GLN A 62 -9.99 4.00 -8.70
N GLU A 63 -8.90 4.42 -8.05
CA GLU A 63 -7.64 3.69 -7.98
C GLU A 63 -7.62 2.82 -6.72
N ALA A 64 -7.56 1.50 -6.90
CA ALA A 64 -7.46 0.56 -5.78
C ALA A 64 -5.99 0.23 -5.47
N PHE A 65 -5.73 0.01 -4.19
CA PHE A 65 -4.42 -0.32 -3.66
C PHE A 65 -4.52 -1.65 -2.90
N PHE A 66 -3.66 -2.59 -3.26
CA PHE A 66 -3.59 -3.92 -2.68
C PHE A 66 -2.26 -4.14 -1.98
N LEU A 67 -2.25 -4.91 -0.90
CA LEU A 67 -1.05 -5.44 -0.26
C LEU A 67 -0.74 -6.80 -0.87
N ALA A 68 0.48 -6.97 -1.40
CA ALA A 68 0.99 -8.26 -1.81
C ALA A 68 2.52 -8.25 -1.80
N ASP A 69 3.11 -9.44 -1.82
CA ASP A 69 4.53 -9.58 -2.10
C ASP A 69 4.76 -9.40 -3.61
N ALA A 70 5.31 -8.27 -4.04
CA ALA A 70 5.80 -8.16 -5.42
C ALA A 70 7.16 -8.86 -5.53
N ALA A 71 7.14 -10.03 -6.15
CA ALA A 71 8.33 -10.59 -6.78
C ALA A 71 8.42 -10.03 -8.20
N GLU A 72 9.17 -8.93 -8.34
CA GLU A 72 10.02 -8.52 -9.48
C GLU A 72 10.17 -7.00 -9.45
N SER A 73 11.35 -6.53 -9.03
CA SER A 73 11.72 -5.13 -9.19
C SER A 73 11.96 -4.89 -10.68
N ALA A 74 11.04 -4.21 -11.37
CA ALA A 74 11.44 -3.49 -12.57
C ALA A 74 12.55 -2.50 -12.18
N ALA A 75 13.47 -2.21 -13.12
CA ALA A 75 14.68 -1.43 -12.85
C ALA A 75 14.43 -0.06 -12.18
N ASP A 76 13.21 0.48 -12.32
CA ASP A 76 12.83 1.82 -11.86
C ASP A 76 12.29 1.86 -10.42
N TYR A 77 12.01 0.72 -9.78
CA TYR A 77 11.47 0.67 -8.42
C TYR A 77 12.55 0.35 -7.38
N GLN A 78 12.50 1.07 -6.26
CA GLN A 78 13.43 0.89 -5.14
C GLN A 78 12.68 0.91 -3.82
N TYR A 79 13.29 0.31 -2.79
CA TYR A 79 12.74 0.32 -1.44
C TYR A 79 13.09 1.62 -0.71
N TYR A 80 12.07 2.41 -0.39
CA TYR A 80 12.21 3.65 0.36
C TYR A 80 11.59 3.52 1.75
N THR A 81 12.26 4.11 2.74
CA THR A 81 11.63 4.37 4.03
C THR A 81 10.53 5.42 3.89
N MET A 82 9.53 5.38 4.78
CA MET A 82 8.47 6.38 4.82
C MET A 82 9.02 7.81 5.01
N ARG A 83 10.18 7.96 5.67
CA ARG A 83 10.86 9.24 5.83
C ARG A 83 11.42 9.75 4.49
N GLU A 84 12.14 8.91 3.76
CA GLU A 84 12.68 9.29 2.45
C GLU A 84 11.57 9.68 1.48
N LEU A 85 10.44 8.96 1.49
CA LEU A 85 9.29 9.30 0.66
C LEU A 85 8.70 10.67 1.01
N ARG A 86 8.60 10.99 2.30
CA ARG A 86 8.11 12.29 2.77
C ARG A 86 9.01 13.44 2.35
N ASP A 87 10.32 13.22 2.35
CA ASP A 87 11.30 14.26 2.02
C ASP A 87 11.41 14.51 0.51
N ARG A 88 11.06 13.51 -0.32
CA ARG A 88 11.27 13.55 -1.78
C ARG A 88 10.00 13.80 -2.58
N CYS A 89 8.85 13.37 -2.07
CA CYS A 89 7.63 13.29 -2.86
C CYS A 89 6.48 14.00 -2.14
N THR A 90 5.39 14.28 -2.86
CA THR A 90 4.20 14.94 -2.31
C THR A 90 2.91 14.43 -2.98
N GLY A 91 1.76 14.91 -2.52
CA GLY A 91 0.46 14.65 -3.13
C GLY A 91 -0.20 13.34 -2.73
N LYS A 92 -1.27 12.97 -3.46
CA LYS A 92 -2.17 11.87 -3.08
C LYS A 92 -1.49 10.51 -2.99
N TYR A 93 -0.48 10.24 -3.80
CA TYR A 93 0.24 8.97 -3.77
C TYR A 93 1.16 8.86 -2.55
N LEU A 94 1.75 9.97 -2.08
CA LEU A 94 2.43 9.97 -0.78
C LEU A 94 1.45 9.65 0.34
N TYR A 95 0.26 10.24 0.32
CA TYR A 95 -0.79 9.91 1.28
C TYR A 95 -1.22 8.44 1.21
N ALA A 96 -1.33 7.87 -0.01
CA ALA A 96 -1.59 6.45 -0.20
C ALA A 96 -0.49 5.58 0.43
N ALA A 97 0.79 5.91 0.22
CA ALA A 97 1.92 5.19 0.81
C ALA A 97 1.85 5.16 2.34
N PHE A 98 1.56 6.29 3.00
CA PHE A 98 1.40 6.35 4.46
C PHE A 98 0.18 5.56 4.95
N THR A 99 -0.93 5.63 4.23
CA THR A 99 -2.15 4.88 4.57
C THR A 99 -1.90 3.37 4.49
N ALA A 100 -1.25 2.92 3.40
CA ALA A 100 -0.88 1.53 3.22
C ALA A 100 0.13 1.06 4.27
N TYR A 101 1.11 1.89 4.62
CA TYR A 101 2.09 1.57 5.66
C TYR A 101 1.43 1.34 7.02
N HIS A 102 0.50 2.20 7.44
CA HIS A 102 -0.21 2.02 8.70
C HIS A 102 -1.08 0.75 8.70
N LEU A 103 -1.76 0.44 7.59
CA LEU A 103 -2.53 -0.79 7.47
C LEU A 103 -1.63 -2.03 7.49
N HIS A 104 -0.51 -2.01 6.78
CA HIS A 104 0.49 -3.08 6.81
C HIS A 104 1.01 -3.30 8.23
N GLN A 105 1.40 -2.23 8.95
CA GLN A 105 1.82 -2.32 10.35
C GLN A 105 0.71 -2.93 11.20
N TRP A 106 -0.52 -2.48 11.03
CA TRP A 106 -1.66 -3.05 11.75
C TRP A 106 -1.79 -4.56 11.50
N TYR A 107 -1.77 -5.02 10.23
CA TYR A 107 -1.81 -6.44 9.88
C TYR A 107 -0.63 -7.24 10.42
N THR A 108 0.55 -6.62 10.56
CA THR A 108 1.77 -7.28 11.07
C THR A 108 1.73 -7.39 12.59
N ASP A 109 1.31 -6.33 13.28
CA ASP A 109 1.33 -6.23 14.74
C ASP A 109 0.12 -6.95 15.38
N HIS A 110 -1.02 -6.99 14.66
CA HIS A 110 -2.25 -7.62 15.11
C HIS A 110 -2.38 -9.06 14.59
N ARG A 111 -1.24 -9.74 14.40
CA ARG A 111 -1.24 -11.18 14.12
C ARG A 111 -1.72 -12.00 15.31
N PHE A 112 -1.69 -11.45 16.53
CA PHE A 112 -2.14 -12.14 17.73
C PHE A 112 -3.22 -11.35 18.46
N CYS A 113 -4.18 -12.06 19.05
CA CYS A 113 -5.19 -11.47 19.90
C CYS A 113 -4.55 -10.94 21.19
N GLY A 114 -4.74 -9.65 21.50
CA GLY A 114 -4.20 -9.03 22.71
C GLY A 114 -4.78 -9.56 24.03
N ILE A 115 -5.80 -10.42 23.97
CA ILE A 115 -6.43 -11.05 25.15
C ILE A 115 -5.93 -12.49 25.33
N CYS A 116 -5.99 -13.31 24.29
CA CYS A 116 -5.68 -14.75 24.41
C CYS A 116 -4.33 -15.17 23.82
N GLY A 117 -3.64 -14.28 23.09
CA GLY A 117 -2.37 -14.58 22.41
C GLY A 117 -2.50 -15.51 21.19
N GLY A 118 -3.72 -15.92 20.82
CA GLY A 118 -3.96 -16.76 19.65
C GLY A 118 -3.76 -16.00 18.33
N ASN A 119 -3.40 -16.72 17.26
CA ASN A 119 -3.20 -16.14 15.92
C ASN A 119 -4.54 -15.65 15.34
N MET A 120 -4.58 -14.40 14.86
CA MET A 120 -5.77 -13.84 14.22
C MET A 120 -5.80 -14.24 12.75
N GLN A 121 -6.97 -14.70 12.28
CA GLN A 121 -7.17 -15.07 10.88
C GLN A 121 -7.91 -13.95 10.15
N HIS A 122 -7.52 -13.72 8.91
CA HIS A 122 -8.21 -12.80 8.01
C HIS A 122 -9.29 -13.59 7.28
N ASP A 123 -10.55 -13.13 7.36
CA ASP A 123 -11.69 -13.69 6.62
C ASP A 123 -11.75 -13.18 5.18
#